data_AF-A0A8T0KV02-F1
#
_entry.id   AF-A0A8T0KV02-F1
#
_cell.length_a   1.000
_cell.length_b   1.000
_cell.length_c   1.000
_cell.angle_alpha   90.00
_cell.angle_beta   90.00
_cell.angle_gamma   90.00
#
_symmetry.space_group_name_H-M   'P 1'
#
loop_
_entity.id
_entity.type
_entity.pdbx_description
1 polymer ?
#
loop_
_entity_poly.entity_id
_entity_poly.type
_entity_poly.pdbx_seq_one_letter_code
_entity_poly.pdbx_strand_id
1 'polypeptide(L)'
;MFQILLPFTLFDLYVNGVNQLYDLEIDKINKPFLPLPSGAFSFKTGVIVTASSAILGPLLRWKKNPVLAAICIFFTMTLIFPLSFFYHMKTFVLKRAAVFPKPLMFSVAFMSIYSLAISLFKDIPDIEGDKAFGIESFSTRLGQKRVFWICVSILESAFGVAFLAGLSSPFLWVKIVTGVGNAVLGSILWYRAKFVNLNDRASIRSYYMLIWKLLYVSYILLPLIR
;
A
#
# COMPACT_ATOMS: atom_id res chain seq x y z
N MET A 1 8.58 -8.54 19.87
CA MET A 1 7.53 -8.46 18.81
C MET A 1 6.40 -7.52 19.21
N PHE A 2 5.69 -7.74 20.33
CA PHE A 2 4.62 -6.84 20.81
C PHE A 2 5.03 -5.36 20.98
N GLN A 3 6.25 -5.11 21.48
CA GLN A 3 6.77 -3.75 21.71
C GLN A 3 6.91 -2.88 20.44
N ILE A 4 6.94 -3.48 19.25
CA ILE A 4 6.98 -2.73 17.97
C ILE A 4 5.62 -2.70 17.31
N LEU A 5 4.91 -3.82 17.35
CA LEU A 5 3.58 -3.92 16.75
C LEU A 5 2.61 -2.92 17.38
N LEU A 6 2.68 -2.71 18.70
CA LEU A 6 1.79 -1.76 19.37
C LEU A 6 2.00 -0.31 18.89
N PRO A 7 3.19 0.31 18.99
CA PRO A 7 3.44 1.64 18.41
C PRO A 7 3.06 1.76 16.94
N PHE A 8 3.33 0.72 16.14
CA PHE A 8 2.99 0.68 14.72
C PHE A 8 1.48 0.73 14.50
N THR A 9 0.73 -0.13 15.19
CA THR A 9 -0.74 -0.17 15.07
C THR A 9 -1.38 1.13 15.53
N LEU A 10 -0.84 1.76 16.58
CA LEU A 10 -1.31 3.06 17.06
C LEU A 10 -1.03 4.17 16.05
N PHE A 11 0.15 4.17 15.43
CA PHE A 11 0.48 5.14 14.38
C PHE A 11 -0.42 4.98 13.15
N ASP A 12 -0.65 3.74 12.69
CA ASP A 12 -1.55 3.48 11.57
C ASP A 12 -3.00 3.88 11.89
N LEU A 13 -3.49 3.57 13.10
CA LEU A 13 -4.80 4.01 13.57
C LEU A 13 -4.92 5.54 13.58
N TYR A 14 -3.87 6.23 14.05
CA TYR A 14 -3.81 7.69 14.06
C TYR A 14 -3.87 8.27 12.64
N VAL A 15 -3.01 7.79 11.74
CA VAL A 15 -2.96 8.30 10.36
C VAL A 15 -4.28 8.08 9.62
N ASN A 16 -4.88 6.88 9.75
CA ASN A 16 -6.16 6.57 9.14
C ASN A 16 -7.32 7.34 9.80
N GLY A 17 -7.31 7.49 11.12
CA GLY A 17 -8.30 8.23 11.89
C GLY A 17 -8.32 9.72 11.53
N VAL A 18 -7.15 10.36 11.48
CA VAL A 18 -7.02 11.73 10.97
C VAL A 18 -7.53 11.80 9.52
N ASN A 19 -7.31 10.78 8.69
CA ASN A 19 -7.77 10.80 7.30
C ASN A 19 -9.29 10.91 7.22
N GLN A 20 -9.99 9.97 7.88
CA GLN A 20 -11.44 9.95 7.81
C GLN A 20 -12.09 11.18 8.45
N LEU A 21 -11.45 11.78 9.48
CA LEU A 21 -11.95 13.01 10.08
C LEU A 21 -11.88 14.20 9.13
N TYR A 22 -10.78 14.34 8.39
CA TYR A 22 -10.59 15.43 7.43
C TYR A 22 -11.38 15.22 6.13
N ASP A 23 -11.41 13.98 5.64
CA ASP A 23 -12.04 13.62 4.38
C ASP A 23 -13.50 13.23 4.57
N LEU A 24 -14.12 13.48 5.74
CA LEU A 24 -15.45 12.96 6.07
C LEU A 24 -16.49 13.22 4.98
N GLU A 25 -16.58 14.45 4.48
CA GLU A 25 -17.56 14.81 3.45
C GLU A 25 -17.21 14.22 2.07
N ILE A 26 -15.92 14.05 1.77
CA ILE A 26 -15.43 13.42 0.54
C ILE A 26 -15.70 11.90 0.60
N ASP A 27 -15.41 11.27 1.72
CA ASP A 27 -15.57 9.84 1.94
C ASP A 27 -17.05 9.44 2.09
N LYS A 28 -17.98 10.36 2.41
CA LYS A 28 -19.42 10.09 2.22
C LYS A 28 -19.75 9.80 0.76
N ILE A 29 -19.05 10.44 -0.18
CA ILE A 29 -19.18 10.14 -1.61
C ILE A 29 -18.38 8.88 -1.92
N ASN A 30 -17.07 8.87 -1.65
CA ASN A 30 -16.16 7.84 -2.17
C ASN A 30 -16.22 6.51 -1.41
N LYS A 31 -16.36 6.57 -0.07
CA LYS A 31 -16.18 5.46 0.86
C LYS A 31 -17.30 5.41 1.93
N PRO A 32 -18.59 5.35 1.53
CA PRO A 32 -19.72 5.46 2.46
C PRO A 32 -19.81 4.33 3.49
N PHE A 33 -19.09 3.24 3.26
CA PHE A 33 -19.00 2.08 4.16
C PHE A 33 -18.03 2.27 5.33
N LEU A 34 -17.21 3.32 5.34
CA LEU A 34 -16.25 3.57 6.43
C LEU A 34 -16.98 3.96 7.74
N PRO A 35 -16.38 3.73 8.91
CA PRO A 35 -17.05 3.94 10.20
C PRO A 35 -17.64 5.34 10.41
N LEU A 36 -16.93 6.40 10.01
CA LEU A 36 -17.43 7.78 10.16
C LEU A 36 -18.46 8.16 9.07
N PRO A 37 -18.19 7.97 7.76
CA PRO A 37 -19.16 8.28 6.70
C PRO A 37 -20.47 7.48 6.81
N SER A 38 -20.42 6.22 7.26
CA SER A 38 -21.61 5.38 7.44
C SER A 38 -22.46 5.76 8.65
N GLY A 39 -21.93 6.58 9.56
CA GLY A 39 -22.56 6.91 10.84
C GLY A 39 -22.41 5.82 11.91
N ALA A 40 -21.68 4.73 11.64
CA ALA A 40 -21.40 3.70 12.66
C ALA A 40 -20.65 4.30 13.87
N PHE A 41 -19.73 5.23 13.63
CA PHE A 41 -19.10 6.06 14.64
C PHE A 41 -19.52 7.53 14.51
N SER A 42 -19.77 8.18 15.65
CA SER A 42 -19.94 9.63 15.67
C SER A 42 -18.63 10.35 15.39
N PHE A 43 -18.69 11.60 14.89
CA PHE A 43 -17.49 12.43 14.72
C PHE A 43 -16.67 12.55 16.02
N LYS A 44 -17.36 12.73 17.16
CA LYS A 44 -16.73 12.80 18.48
C LYS A 44 -16.00 11.50 18.82
N THR A 45 -16.60 10.34 18.53
CA THR A 45 -15.96 9.03 18.71
C THR A 45 -14.71 8.93 17.83
N GLY A 46 -14.79 9.35 16.56
CA GLY A 46 -13.65 9.39 15.65
C GLY A 46 -12.49 10.23 16.18
N VAL A 47 -12.78 11.42 16.70
CA VAL A 47 -11.78 12.31 17.33
C VAL A 47 -11.13 11.64 18.53
N ILE A 48 -11.92 11.03 19.42
CA ILE A 48 -11.41 10.36 20.63
C ILE A 48 -10.50 9.19 20.24
N VAL A 49 -10.93 8.32 19.33
CA VAL A 49 -10.14 7.17 18.86
C VAL A 49 -8.84 7.65 18.22
N THR A 50 -8.92 8.66 17.35
CA THR A 50 -7.74 9.23 16.69
C THR A 50 -6.77 9.85 17.70
N ALA A 51 -7.26 10.72 18.60
CA ALA A 51 -6.44 11.38 19.60
C ALA A 51 -5.79 10.38 20.58
N SER A 52 -6.54 9.36 21.01
CA SER A 52 -6.02 8.31 21.90
C SER A 52 -4.92 7.46 21.26
N SER A 53 -4.92 7.33 19.93
CA SER A 53 -3.85 6.63 19.21
C SER A 53 -2.57 7.45 18.98
N ALA A 54 -2.57 8.76 19.33
CA ALA A 54 -1.46 9.67 19.09
C ALA A 54 -0.25 9.53 20.05
N ILE A 55 -0.10 8.38 20.71
CA ILE A 55 0.86 8.16 21.83
C ILE A 55 2.34 8.26 21.38
N LEU A 56 2.67 8.31 20.08
CA LEU A 56 4.05 8.49 19.57
C LEU A 56 4.37 9.82 18.84
N GLY A 57 3.48 10.82 18.85
CA GLY A 57 3.72 12.22 18.40
C GLY A 57 4.03 12.45 16.89
N PRO A 58 4.34 13.70 16.45
CA PRO A 58 3.72 15.00 16.72
C PRO A 58 2.73 15.43 15.59
N LEU A 59 2.05 16.57 15.79
CA LEU A 59 1.03 17.21 14.96
C LEU A 59 1.41 17.39 13.46
N LEU A 60 1.15 16.41 12.61
CA LEU A 60 1.29 16.54 11.15
C LEU A 60 0.03 17.15 10.51
N ARG A 61 0.00 18.49 10.41
CA ARG A 61 -1.08 19.30 9.80
C ARG A 61 -1.03 19.40 8.26
N TRP A 62 -0.59 18.37 7.52
CA TRP A 62 -0.22 18.53 6.09
C TRP A 62 -1.16 17.85 5.07
N LYS A 63 -2.38 17.48 5.48
CA LYS A 63 -3.27 16.59 4.70
C LYS A 63 -4.04 17.16 3.52
N LYS A 64 -3.83 18.42 3.12
CA LYS A 64 -4.49 18.98 1.93
C LYS A 64 -3.78 18.69 0.60
N ASN A 65 -2.61 18.04 0.61
CA ASN A 65 -1.83 17.78 -0.59
C ASN A 65 -1.71 16.26 -0.89
N PRO A 66 -2.31 15.75 -1.99
CA PRO A 66 -2.28 14.32 -2.32
C PRO A 66 -0.84 13.79 -2.54
N VAL A 67 0.07 14.64 -3.01
CA VAL A 67 1.49 14.27 -3.21
C VAL A 67 2.18 14.04 -1.87
N LEU A 68 1.95 14.90 -0.88
CA LEU A 68 2.52 14.71 0.47
C LEU A 68 1.98 13.43 1.12
N ALA A 69 0.69 13.14 0.95
CA ALA A 69 0.10 11.90 1.45
C ALA A 69 0.74 10.66 0.78
N ALA A 70 0.98 10.69 -0.53
CA ALA A 70 1.68 9.62 -1.24
C ALA A 70 3.14 9.44 -0.77
N ILE A 71 3.87 10.55 -0.57
CA ILE A 71 5.24 10.53 -0.05
C ILE A 71 5.28 9.91 1.36
N CYS A 72 4.39 10.32 2.26
CA CYS A 72 4.32 9.75 3.60
C CYS A 72 4.07 8.23 3.56
N ILE A 73 3.05 7.78 2.82
CA ILE A 73 2.76 6.35 2.68
C ILE A 73 3.98 5.60 2.14
N PHE A 74 4.65 6.14 1.13
CA PHE A 74 5.84 5.55 0.54
C PHE A 74 6.97 5.40 1.56
N PHE A 75 7.40 6.48 2.23
CA PHE A 75 8.52 6.41 3.17
C PHE A 75 8.21 5.48 4.34
N THR A 76 6.99 5.55 4.85
CA THR A 76 6.57 4.75 6.00
C THR A 76 6.49 3.27 5.65
N MET A 77 5.75 2.89 4.60
CA MET A 77 5.52 1.48 4.23
C MET A 77 6.71 0.80 3.57
N THR A 78 7.51 1.54 2.81
CA THR A 78 8.55 0.96 1.97
C THR A 78 9.94 0.97 2.62
N LEU A 79 10.28 2.05 3.34
CA LEU A 79 11.63 2.25 3.84
C LEU A 79 11.69 2.07 5.34
N ILE A 80 10.95 2.91 6.08
CA ILE A 80 11.05 2.96 7.53
C ILE A 80 10.66 1.61 8.12
N PHE A 81 9.50 1.06 7.76
CA PHE A 81 9.03 -0.18 8.38
C PHE A 81 9.89 -1.42 8.06
N PRO A 82 10.21 -1.75 6.79
CA PRO A 82 10.97 -2.96 6.51
C PRO A 82 12.39 -2.90 7.08
N LEU A 83 13.06 -1.74 6.99
CA LEU A 83 14.44 -1.58 7.45
C LEU A 83 14.53 -1.52 8.98
N SER A 84 13.66 -0.74 9.64
CA SER A 84 13.67 -0.63 11.11
C SER A 84 13.27 -1.95 11.78
N PHE A 85 12.28 -2.65 11.23
CA PHE A 85 11.89 -3.96 11.76
C PHE A 85 13.01 -4.98 11.60
N PHE A 86 13.66 -5.03 10.43
CA PHE A 86 14.79 -5.93 10.21
C PHE A 86 15.96 -5.60 11.15
N TYR A 87 16.31 -4.31 11.26
CA TYR A 87 17.36 -3.84 12.16
C TYR A 87 17.06 -4.24 13.61
N HIS A 88 15.83 -3.99 14.09
CA HIS A 88 15.48 -4.34 15.45
C HIS A 88 15.52 -5.84 15.71
N MET A 89 14.93 -6.63 14.80
CA MET A 89 14.95 -8.09 14.91
C MET A 89 16.38 -8.63 14.93
N LYS A 90 17.29 -8.08 14.11
CA LYS A 90 18.70 -8.49 14.11
C LYS A 90 19.43 -8.09 15.39
N THR A 91 19.36 -6.82 15.76
CA THR A 91 20.19 -6.25 16.81
C THR A 91 19.67 -6.57 18.20
N PHE A 92 18.38 -6.36 18.46
CA PHE A 92 17.82 -6.45 19.82
C PHE A 92 17.22 -7.81 20.14
N VAL A 93 16.59 -8.48 19.16
CA VAL A 93 15.97 -9.79 19.38
C VAL A 93 16.96 -10.92 19.18
N LEU A 94 17.62 -10.96 18.01
CA LEU A 94 18.54 -12.03 17.65
C LEU A 94 19.97 -11.78 18.15
N LYS A 95 20.28 -10.59 18.68
CA LYS A 95 21.60 -10.18 19.18
C LYS A 95 22.73 -10.40 18.17
N ARG A 96 22.48 -10.06 16.89
CA ARG A 96 23.43 -10.15 15.78
C ARG A 96 23.66 -8.78 15.16
N ALA A 97 24.81 -8.60 14.52
CA ALA A 97 25.09 -7.41 13.72
C ALA A 97 24.04 -7.24 12.60
N ALA A 98 23.53 -6.02 12.44
CA ALA A 98 22.57 -5.68 11.40
C ALA A 98 23.28 -5.47 10.05
N VAL A 99 23.60 -6.58 9.38
CA VAL A 99 24.00 -6.56 7.97
C VAL A 99 22.75 -6.76 7.12
N PHE A 100 22.40 -5.77 6.31
CA PHE A 100 21.25 -5.84 5.41
C PHE A 100 21.54 -6.78 4.23
N PRO A 101 20.81 -7.89 4.09
CA PRO A 101 21.09 -8.87 3.06
C PRO A 101 20.44 -8.46 1.74
N LYS A 102 20.97 -8.94 0.60
CA LYS A 102 20.41 -8.67 -0.74
C LYS A 102 18.89 -8.93 -0.87
N PRO A 103 18.31 -10.01 -0.31
CA PRO A 103 16.86 -10.24 -0.36
C PRO A 103 16.04 -9.13 0.30
N LEU A 104 16.56 -8.50 1.37
CA LEU A 104 15.90 -7.38 2.02
C LEU A 104 15.91 -6.14 1.12
N MET A 105 17.07 -5.83 0.53
CA MET A 105 17.18 -4.69 -0.40
C MET A 105 16.30 -4.87 -1.63
N PHE A 106 16.22 -6.10 -2.16
CA PHE A 106 15.29 -6.44 -3.23
C PHE A 106 13.84 -6.25 -2.79
N SER A 107 13.48 -6.71 -1.60
CA SER A 107 12.13 -6.52 -1.05
C SER A 107 11.77 -5.05 -0.94
N VAL A 108 12.68 -4.20 -0.44
CA VAL A 108 12.48 -2.74 -0.35
C VAL A 108 12.29 -2.12 -1.73
N ALA A 109 13.08 -2.52 -2.74
CA ALA A 109 12.93 -2.03 -4.10
C ALA A 109 11.59 -2.46 -4.73
N PHE A 110 11.22 -3.73 -4.59
CA PHE A 110 9.92 -4.24 -5.04
C PHE A 110 8.77 -3.48 -4.39
N MET A 111 8.82 -3.31 -3.06
CA MET A 111 7.84 -2.56 -2.30
C MET A 111 7.77 -1.09 -2.71
N SER A 112 8.87 -0.49 -3.16
CA SER A 112 8.88 0.90 -3.65
C SER A 112 8.00 1.06 -4.88
N ILE A 113 8.19 0.16 -5.85
CA ILE A 113 7.42 0.16 -7.11
C ILE A 113 5.95 -0.14 -6.81
N TYR A 114 5.69 -1.11 -5.94
CA TYR A 114 4.34 -1.52 -5.57
C TYR A 114 3.58 -0.42 -4.82
N SER A 115 4.22 0.24 -3.86
CA SER A 115 3.65 1.37 -3.10
C SER A 115 3.30 2.54 -4.00
N LEU A 116 4.14 2.84 -5.01
CA LEU A 116 3.83 3.87 -6.00
C LEU A 116 2.54 3.54 -6.75
N ALA A 117 2.41 2.32 -7.27
CA ALA A 117 1.21 1.90 -7.99
C ALA A 117 -0.05 1.92 -7.10
N ILE A 118 0.02 1.43 -5.85
CA ILE A 118 -1.11 1.50 -4.90
C ILE A 118 -1.48 2.96 -4.63
N SER A 119 -0.49 3.84 -4.44
CA SER A 119 -0.73 5.24 -4.15
C SER A 119 -1.41 5.99 -5.30
N LEU A 120 -1.19 5.57 -6.55
CA LEU A 120 -1.90 6.11 -7.72
C LEU A 120 -3.27 5.44 -7.89
N PHE A 121 -3.35 4.14 -7.64
CA PHE A 121 -4.58 3.38 -7.82
C PHE A 121 -5.69 3.84 -6.86
N LYS A 122 -5.34 4.18 -5.61
CA LYS A 122 -6.30 4.64 -4.60
C LYS A 122 -7.08 5.88 -5.05
N ASP A 123 -6.49 6.72 -5.90
CA ASP A 123 -7.13 7.96 -6.40
C ASP A 123 -8.18 7.67 -7.47
N ILE A 124 -8.19 6.46 -8.06
CA ILE A 124 -9.18 6.07 -9.08
C ILE A 124 -10.60 5.99 -8.50
N PRO A 125 -10.88 5.20 -7.44
CA PRO A 125 -12.20 5.18 -6.83
C PRO A 125 -12.59 6.51 -6.17
N ASP A 126 -11.63 7.39 -5.89
CA ASP A 126 -11.86 8.66 -5.21
C ASP A 126 -12.20 9.83 -6.17
N ILE A 127 -12.19 9.58 -7.49
CA ILE A 127 -12.31 10.62 -8.53
C ILE A 127 -13.60 11.45 -8.46
N GLU A 128 -14.72 10.86 -8.03
CA GLU A 128 -16.01 11.55 -7.96
C GLU A 128 -16.03 12.55 -6.80
N GLY A 129 -15.63 12.12 -5.61
CA GLY A 129 -15.47 13.00 -4.45
C GLY A 129 -14.40 14.06 -4.70
N ASP A 130 -13.27 13.70 -5.30
CA ASP A 130 -12.20 14.65 -5.62
C ASP A 130 -12.73 15.77 -6.53
N LYS A 131 -13.48 15.45 -7.59
CA LYS A 131 -14.08 16.45 -8.47
C LYS A 131 -15.10 17.33 -7.75
N ALA A 132 -15.95 16.73 -6.91
CA ALA A 132 -16.97 17.46 -6.16
C ALA A 132 -16.38 18.51 -5.20
N PHE A 133 -15.19 18.24 -4.68
CA PHE A 133 -14.47 19.13 -3.75
C PHE A 133 -13.31 19.91 -4.41
N GLY A 134 -13.17 19.87 -5.73
CA GLY A 134 -12.15 20.62 -6.47
C GLY A 134 -10.72 20.13 -6.27
N ILE A 135 -10.52 18.86 -5.92
CA ILE A 135 -9.21 18.23 -5.72
C ILE A 135 -8.65 17.75 -7.06
N GLU A 136 -7.50 18.29 -7.44
CA GLU A 136 -6.80 17.93 -8.67
C GLU A 136 -5.84 16.74 -8.46
N SER A 137 -6.38 15.56 -8.17
CA SER A 137 -5.61 14.31 -8.13
C SER A 137 -5.12 13.86 -9.52
N PHE A 138 -4.22 12.88 -9.55
CA PHE A 138 -3.66 12.37 -10.81
C PHE A 138 -4.77 11.75 -11.69
N SER A 139 -5.73 11.07 -11.05
CA SER A 139 -6.91 10.50 -11.69
C SER A 139 -7.88 11.54 -12.24
N THR A 140 -8.07 12.68 -11.57
CA THR A 140 -8.92 13.76 -12.12
C THR A 140 -8.27 14.46 -13.30
N ARG A 141 -6.93 14.62 -13.30
CA ARG A 141 -6.17 15.26 -14.40
C ARG A 141 -6.00 14.40 -15.64
N LEU A 142 -5.61 13.12 -15.48
CA LEU A 142 -5.29 12.23 -16.61
C LEU A 142 -6.42 11.29 -17.02
N GLY A 143 -7.45 11.17 -16.17
CA GLY A 143 -8.58 10.28 -16.35
C GLY A 143 -8.33 8.87 -15.82
N GLN A 144 -9.37 8.29 -15.21
CA GLN A 144 -9.33 6.98 -14.54
C GLN A 144 -8.75 5.85 -15.40
N LYS A 145 -9.10 5.79 -16.70
CA LYS A 145 -8.67 4.71 -17.60
C LYS A 145 -7.17 4.73 -17.86
N ARG A 146 -6.60 5.92 -18.04
CA ARG A 146 -5.16 6.07 -18.26
C ARG A 146 -4.40 5.73 -16.99
N VAL A 147 -4.84 6.26 -15.84
CA VAL A 147 -4.20 5.97 -14.54
C VAL A 147 -4.27 4.49 -14.18
N PHE A 148 -5.41 3.82 -14.45
CA PHE A 148 -5.56 2.38 -14.26
C PHE A 148 -4.48 1.58 -15.00
N TRP A 149 -4.30 1.82 -16.29
CA TRP A 149 -3.31 1.09 -17.09
C TRP A 149 -1.87 1.47 -16.74
N ILE A 150 -1.60 2.70 -16.30
CA ILE A 150 -0.30 3.08 -15.74
C ILE A 150 -0.01 2.24 -14.49
N CYS A 151 -0.97 2.14 -13.55
CA CYS A 151 -0.81 1.34 -12.35
C CYS A 151 -0.58 -0.13 -12.66
N VAL A 152 -1.37 -0.72 -13.58
CA VAL A 152 -1.20 -2.10 -14.03
C VAL A 152 0.20 -2.31 -14.62
N SER A 153 0.66 -1.40 -15.48
CA SER A 153 2.00 -1.50 -16.11
C SER A 153 3.13 -1.43 -15.08
N ILE A 154 3.02 -0.54 -14.08
CA ILE A 154 4.00 -0.44 -12.99
C ILE A 154 4.03 -1.75 -12.19
N LEU A 155 2.87 -2.30 -11.83
CA LEU A 155 2.79 -3.54 -11.07
C LEU A 155 3.29 -4.77 -11.86
N GLU A 156 2.95 -4.87 -13.14
CA GLU A 156 3.49 -5.91 -14.04
C GLU A 156 5.01 -5.83 -14.14
N SER A 157 5.57 -4.62 -14.23
CA SER A 157 7.03 -4.45 -14.25
C SER A 157 7.68 -4.94 -12.96
N ALA A 158 7.04 -4.73 -11.80
CA ALA A 158 7.53 -5.23 -10.51
C ALA A 158 7.56 -6.77 -10.49
N PHE A 159 6.48 -7.42 -10.94
CA PHE A 159 6.42 -8.89 -11.04
C PHE A 159 7.39 -9.43 -12.10
N GLY A 160 7.59 -8.73 -13.21
CA GLY A 160 8.57 -9.09 -14.23
C GLY A 160 10.02 -9.05 -13.70
N VAL A 161 10.38 -8.00 -12.95
CA VAL A 161 11.69 -7.91 -12.29
C VAL A 161 11.86 -9.01 -11.24
N ALA A 162 10.83 -9.29 -10.44
CA ALA A 162 10.86 -10.37 -9.45
C ALA A 162 10.96 -11.77 -10.09
N PHE A 163 10.29 -11.98 -11.23
CA PHE A 163 10.42 -13.18 -12.04
C PHE A 163 11.87 -13.39 -12.50
N LEU A 164 12.49 -12.37 -13.11
CA LEU A 164 13.87 -12.43 -13.57
C LEU A 164 14.86 -12.66 -12.41
N ALA A 165 14.64 -11.98 -11.28
CA ALA A 165 15.45 -12.19 -10.08
C ALA A 165 15.32 -13.62 -9.55
N GLY A 166 14.12 -14.20 -9.53
CA GLY A 166 13.90 -15.61 -9.19
C GLY A 166 14.68 -16.56 -10.11
N LEU A 167 14.66 -16.31 -11.42
CA LEU A 167 15.39 -17.09 -12.41
C LEU A 167 16.92 -17.00 -12.28
N SER A 168 17.46 -15.91 -11.72
CA SER A 168 18.90 -15.79 -11.48
C SER A 168 19.42 -16.66 -10.32
N SER A 169 18.54 -17.26 -9.51
CA SER A 169 18.96 -18.03 -8.34
C SER A 169 19.75 -19.28 -8.71
N PRO A 170 20.83 -19.63 -7.97
CA PRO A 170 21.57 -20.87 -8.23
C PRO A 170 20.78 -22.13 -7.88
N PHE A 171 19.73 -22.03 -7.04
CA PHE A 171 18.95 -23.16 -6.57
C PHE A 171 17.71 -23.40 -7.45
N LEU A 172 17.57 -24.61 -8.02
CA LEU A 172 16.46 -24.96 -8.91
C LEU A 172 15.08 -24.77 -8.26
N TRP A 173 14.93 -25.15 -6.98
CA TRP A 173 13.66 -24.99 -6.28
C TRP A 173 13.27 -23.51 -6.09
N VAL A 174 14.25 -22.61 -5.85
CA VAL A 174 14.00 -21.16 -5.75
C VAL A 174 13.61 -20.59 -7.11
N LYS A 175 14.28 -21.03 -8.19
CA LYS A 175 13.91 -20.65 -9.56
C LYS A 175 12.46 -21.00 -9.87
N ILE A 176 12.04 -22.22 -9.52
CA ILE A 176 10.67 -22.68 -9.74
C ILE A 176 9.71 -21.89 -8.86
N VAL A 177 9.89 -21.90 -7.54
CA VAL A 177 8.94 -21.27 -6.60
C VAL A 177 8.82 -19.78 -6.84
N THR A 178 9.94 -19.07 -6.93
CA THR A 178 9.94 -17.61 -7.04
C THR A 178 9.71 -17.12 -8.46
N GLY A 179 10.30 -17.79 -9.46
CA GLY A 179 10.06 -17.47 -10.86
C GLY A 179 8.60 -17.77 -11.23
N VAL A 180 8.18 -19.03 -11.16
CA VAL A 180 6.79 -19.40 -11.50
C VAL A 180 5.79 -18.67 -10.60
N GLY A 181 6.08 -18.51 -9.30
CA GLY A 181 5.22 -17.77 -8.38
C GLY A 181 4.96 -16.33 -8.85
N ASN A 182 6.00 -15.55 -9.16
CA ASN A 182 5.82 -14.17 -9.62
C ASN A 182 5.19 -14.09 -11.01
N ALA A 183 5.49 -15.03 -11.91
CA ALA A 183 4.84 -15.12 -13.22
C ALA A 183 3.33 -15.39 -13.09
N VAL A 184 2.92 -16.28 -12.17
CA VAL A 184 1.51 -16.55 -11.86
C VAL A 184 0.84 -15.32 -11.26
N LEU A 185 1.47 -14.64 -10.30
CA LEU A 185 0.92 -13.43 -9.68
C LEU A 185 0.71 -12.31 -10.71
N GLY A 186 1.70 -12.03 -11.56
CA GLY A 186 1.56 -11.09 -12.68
C GLY A 186 0.48 -11.52 -13.67
N SER A 187 0.43 -12.79 -14.04
CA SER A 187 -0.61 -13.30 -14.95
C SER A 187 -2.02 -13.12 -14.38
N ILE A 188 -2.22 -13.35 -13.08
CA ILE A 188 -3.50 -13.11 -12.40
C ILE A 188 -3.85 -11.62 -12.43
N LEU A 189 -2.87 -10.75 -12.12
CA LEU A 189 -3.05 -9.30 -12.15
C LEU A 189 -3.50 -8.83 -13.54
N TRP A 190 -2.72 -9.13 -14.58
CA TRP A 190 -3.01 -8.77 -15.96
C TRP A 190 -4.35 -9.32 -16.45
N TYR A 191 -4.61 -10.61 -16.21
CA TYR A 191 -5.85 -11.24 -16.64
C TYR A 191 -7.06 -10.56 -16.00
N ARG A 192 -7.03 -10.34 -14.69
CA ARG A 192 -8.12 -9.68 -13.96
C ARG A 192 -8.28 -8.22 -14.38
N ALA A 193 -7.21 -7.52 -14.73
CA ALA A 193 -7.26 -6.13 -15.19
C ALA A 193 -8.19 -5.93 -16.40
N LYS A 194 -8.22 -6.91 -17.32
CA LYS A 194 -9.04 -6.87 -18.54
C LYS A 194 -10.55 -6.87 -18.28
N PHE A 195 -10.98 -7.36 -17.11
CA PHE A 195 -12.40 -7.49 -16.75
C PHE A 195 -12.86 -6.40 -15.77
N VAL A 196 -12.00 -5.42 -15.45
CA VAL A 196 -12.38 -4.32 -14.56
C VAL A 196 -13.26 -3.34 -15.30
N ASN A 197 -14.47 -3.15 -14.80
CA ASN A 197 -15.36 -2.08 -15.26
C ASN A 197 -15.06 -0.81 -14.47
N LEU A 198 -14.41 0.16 -15.11
CA LEU A 198 -14.05 1.44 -14.48
C LEU A 198 -15.24 2.37 -14.24
N ASN A 199 -16.43 2.02 -14.70
CA ASN A 199 -17.65 2.76 -14.37
C ASN A 199 -18.39 2.15 -13.17
N ASP A 200 -17.94 1.00 -12.66
CA ASP A 200 -18.49 0.34 -11.49
C ASP A 200 -17.50 0.39 -10.32
N ARG A 201 -17.87 1.11 -9.25
CA ARG A 201 -17.05 1.26 -8.05
C ARG A 201 -16.81 -0.08 -7.34
N ALA A 202 -17.77 -1.00 -7.39
CA ALA A 202 -17.60 -2.33 -6.79
C ALA A 202 -16.52 -3.13 -7.54
N SER A 203 -16.53 -3.08 -8.88
CA SER A 203 -15.50 -3.67 -9.74
C SER A 203 -14.11 -3.07 -9.45
N ILE A 204 -13.96 -1.74 -9.39
CA ILE A 204 -12.69 -1.07 -9.06
C ILE A 204 -12.20 -1.49 -7.68
N ARG A 205 -13.08 -1.46 -6.67
CA ARG A 205 -12.73 -1.83 -5.30
C ARG A 205 -12.32 -3.30 -5.20
N SER A 206 -13.02 -4.19 -5.87
CA SER A 206 -12.67 -5.62 -5.91
C SER A 206 -11.28 -5.83 -6.49
N TYR A 207 -10.93 -5.12 -7.56
CA TYR A 207 -9.60 -5.17 -8.14
C TYR A 207 -8.53 -4.53 -7.25
N TYR A 208 -8.83 -3.42 -6.59
CA TYR A 208 -7.95 -2.83 -5.59
C TYR A 208 -7.62 -3.81 -4.45
N MET A 209 -8.63 -4.53 -3.95
CA MET A 209 -8.41 -5.56 -2.94
C MET A 209 -7.59 -6.76 -3.46
N LEU A 210 -7.73 -7.10 -4.75
CA LEU A 210 -6.87 -8.09 -5.39
C LEU A 210 -5.40 -7.66 -5.39
N ILE A 211 -5.10 -6.40 -5.72
CA ILE A 211 -3.74 -5.85 -5.66
C ILE A 211 -3.13 -6.09 -4.27
N TRP A 212 -3.85 -5.74 -3.20
CA TRP A 212 -3.38 -6.01 -1.83
C TRP A 212 -3.16 -7.49 -1.53
N LYS A 213 -4.05 -8.38 -1.99
CA LYS A 213 -3.89 -9.83 -1.80
C LYS A 213 -2.63 -10.35 -2.51
N LEU A 214 -2.38 -9.92 -3.74
CA LEU A 214 -1.19 -10.32 -4.50
C LEU A 214 0.09 -9.81 -3.82
N LEU A 215 0.08 -8.59 -3.27
CA LEU A 215 1.18 -8.07 -2.45
C LEU A 215 1.47 -8.98 -1.24
N TYR A 216 0.43 -9.38 -0.49
CA TYR A 216 0.62 -10.26 0.66
C TYR A 216 1.20 -11.63 0.27
N VAL A 217 0.78 -12.20 -0.86
CA VAL A 217 1.37 -13.45 -1.37
C VAL A 217 2.82 -13.21 -1.79
N SER A 218 3.13 -12.06 -2.40
CA SER A 218 4.50 -11.72 -2.80
C SER A 218 5.47 -11.67 -1.62
N TYR A 219 5.04 -11.26 -0.42
CA TYR A 219 5.88 -11.27 0.79
C TYR A 219 6.39 -12.66 1.16
N ILE A 220 5.72 -13.73 0.75
CA ILE A 220 6.17 -15.11 0.98
C ILE A 220 7.31 -15.46 0.00
N LEU A 221 7.27 -14.91 -1.22
CA LEU A 221 8.23 -15.20 -2.29
C LEU A 221 9.49 -14.34 -2.20
N LEU A 222 9.37 -13.06 -1.83
CA LEU A 222 10.49 -12.09 -1.83
C LEU A 222 11.71 -12.54 -0.99
N PRO A 223 11.55 -13.13 0.22
CA PRO A 223 12.69 -13.59 1.01
C PRO A 223 13.50 -14.73 0.38
N LEU A 224 12.91 -15.43 -0.61
CA LEU A 224 13.56 -16.54 -1.31
C LEU A 224 14.52 -16.06 -2.41
N ILE A 225 14.40 -14.82 -2.86
CA ILE A 225 15.27 -14.22 -3.87
C ILE A 225 16.65 -14.01 -3.25
N ARG A 226 17.65 -14.79 -3.67
CA ARG A 226 19.03 -14.77 -3.16
C ARG A 226 20.03 -14.40 -4.24
#